data_AF-A0A4P5SE92-F1
#
_entry.id   AF-A0A4P5SE92-F1
#
_cell.length_a   1.000
_cell.length_b   1.000
_cell.length_c   1.000
_cell.angle_alpha   90.00
_cell.angle_beta   90.00
_cell.angle_gamma   90.00
#
_symmetry.space_group_name_H-M   'P 1'
#
loop_
_entity.id
_entity.type
_entity.pdbx_description
1 polymer ?
#
loop_
_entity_poly.entity_id
_entity_poly.type
_entity_poly.pdbx_seq_one_letter_code
_entity_poly.pdbx_strand_id
1 'polypeptide(L)' 'MTFVFVLLAVAVIALIGLLAMGRLGELPEPVRDARPNQKFGKPAFDVVARGYRMDEVDQVVDELQAQISKLTSKS' A
#
# COMPACT_ATOMS: atom_id res chain seq x y z
N MET A 1 27.83 -6.11 39.48
CA MET A 1 26.37 -5.94 39.72
C MET A 1 25.80 -4.75 38.93
N THR A 2 26.38 -3.55 39.03
CA THR A 2 25.94 -2.36 38.27
C THR A 2 26.00 -2.55 36.75
N PHE A 3 27.08 -3.14 36.22
CA PHE A 3 27.22 -3.40 34.77
C PHE A 3 26.12 -4.31 34.21
N VAL A 4 25.69 -5.31 34.97
CA VAL A 4 24.61 -6.22 34.56
C VAL A 4 23.29 -5.46 34.48
N PHE A 5 23.02 -4.58 35.45
CA PHE A 5 21.84 -3.70 35.44
C PHE A 5 21.84 -2.74 34.24
N VAL A 6 22.99 -2.15 33.91
CA VAL A 6 23.10 -1.24 32.76
C VAL A 6 22.86 -1.98 31.45
N LEU A 7 23.45 -3.17 31.26
CA LEU A 7 23.22 -3.98 30.07
C LEU A 7 21.76 -4.42 29.93
N LEU A 8 21.12 -4.78 31.05
CA LEU A 8 19.72 -5.16 31.07
C LEU A 8 18.80 -3.98 30.74
N ALA A 9 19.11 -2.79 31.26
CA ALA A 9 18.38 -1.57 30.91
C ALA A 9 18.51 -1.23 29.41
N VAL A 10 19.72 -1.31 28.85
CA VAL A 10 19.93 -1.07 27.41
C VAL A 10 19.18 -2.10 26.56
N ALA A 11 19.19 -3.38 26.96
CA ALA A 11 18.45 -4.43 26.26
C ALA A 11 16.94 -4.19 26.27
N VAL A 12 16.38 -3.77 27.42
CA VAL A 12 14.95 -3.44 27.54
C VAL A 12 14.59 -2.21 26.70
N ILE A 13 15.41 -1.15 26.73
CA ILE A 13 15.18 0.06 25.92
C ILE A 13 15.24 -0.27 24.42
N ALA A 14 16.22 -1.07 24.00
CA ALA A 14 16.35 -1.50 22.61
C ALA A 14 15.15 -2.35 22.16
N LEU A 15 14.66 -3.25 23.02
CA LEU A 15 13.47 -4.07 22.75
C LEU A 15 12.22 -3.20 22.61
N ILE A 16 12.00 -2.25 23.52
CA ILE A 16 10.87 -1.31 23.46
C ILE A 16 10.96 -0.46 22.20
N GLY A 17 12.15 0.06 21.86
CA GLY A 17 12.37 0.83 20.63
C GLY A 17 12.06 0.02 19.37
N LEU A 18 12.47 -1.26 19.33
CA LEU A 18 12.15 -2.18 18.23
C LEU A 18 10.65 -2.42 18.09
N LEU A 19 9.94 -2.59 19.21
CA LEU A 19 8.49 -2.77 19.22
C LEU A 19 7.76 -1.48 18.79
N ALA A 20 8.20 -0.31 19.28
CA ALA A 20 7.61 0.99 18.98
C ALA A 20 7.83 1.44 17.53
N MET A 21 8.96 1.07 16.92
CA MET A 21 9.28 1.43 15.54
C MET A 21 8.50 0.60 14.49
N GLY A 22 7.56 -0.24 14.91
CA GLY A 22 6.74 -1.02 13.99
C GLY A 22 7.53 -2.11 13.25
N ARG A 23 8.73 -2.48 13.74
CA ARG A 23 9.49 -3.63 13.20
C ARG A 23 8.77 -4.97 13.41
N LEU A 24 7.67 -4.98 14.18
CA LEU A 24 6.75 -6.11 14.33
C LEU A 24 5.59 -6.08 13.31
N GLY A 25 5.74 -5.36 12.20
CA GLY A 25 5.21 -5.80 10.90
C GLY A 25 3.78 -5.41 10.51
N GLU A 26 2.98 -4.84 11.40
CA GLU A 26 1.59 -4.46 11.07
C GLU A 26 1.41 -2.95 11.15
N LEU A 27 1.99 -2.24 10.17
CA LEU A 27 1.37 -0.96 9.81
C LEU A 27 -0.05 -1.29 9.35
N PRO A 28 -1.10 -0.60 9.85
CA PRO A 28 -2.45 -0.77 9.35
C PRO A 28 -2.43 -0.69 7.82
N GLU A 29 -3.11 -1.62 7.14
CA GLU A 29 -3.20 -1.55 5.68
C GLU A 29 -3.61 -0.12 5.28
N PRO A 30 -2.91 0.52 4.34
CA PRO A 30 -3.29 1.84 3.89
C PRO A 30 -4.73 1.78 3.39
N VAL A 31 -5.64 2.34 4.18
CA VAL A 31 -7.05 2.42 3.84
C VAL A 31 -7.14 3.28 2.60
N ARG A 32 -7.60 2.72 1.48
CA ARG A 32 -7.78 3.49 0.24
C ARG A 32 -8.90 4.50 0.45
N ASP A 33 -8.53 5.78 0.52
CA ASP A 33 -9.45 6.90 0.74
C ASP A 33 -10.53 7.03 -0.35
N ALA A 34 -10.26 6.58 -1.57
CA ALA A 34 -11.21 6.60 -2.67
C ALA A 34 -11.10 5.38 -3.57
N ARG A 35 -12.25 4.79 -3.91
CA ARG A 35 -12.37 3.89 -5.06
C ARG A 35 -12.92 4.69 -6.25
N PRO A 36 -12.49 4.39 -7.49
CA PRO A 36 -13.16 4.93 -8.67
C PRO A 36 -14.64 4.61 -8.61
N ASN A 37 -15.49 5.55 -9.05
CA ASN A 37 -16.91 5.28 -9.25
C ASN A 37 -17.07 4.06 -10.17
N GLN A 38 -18.13 3.28 -9.96
CA GLN A 38 -18.41 2.11 -10.79
C GLN A 38 -19.69 2.30 -11.59
N LYS A 39 -19.63 1.90 -12.86
CA LYS A 39 -20.80 1.80 -13.75
C LYS A 39 -20.79 0.41 -14.37
N PHE A 40 -21.85 -0.37 -14.16
CA PHE A 40 -21.95 -1.76 -14.61
C PHE A 40 -20.76 -2.66 -14.19
N GLY A 41 -20.24 -2.44 -12.97
CA GLY A 41 -19.10 -3.22 -12.44
C GLY A 41 -17.75 -2.86 -13.03
N LYS A 42 -17.65 -1.79 -13.84
CA LYS A 42 -16.40 -1.25 -14.38
C LYS A 42 -16.09 0.12 -13.77
N PRO A 43 -14.80 0.51 -13.65
CA PRO A 43 -14.42 1.86 -13.28
C PRO A 43 -15.05 2.87 -14.25
N ALA A 44 -15.60 3.96 -13.71
CA ALA A 44 -16.19 5.06 -14.45
C ALA A 44 -15.46 6.35 -14.07
N PHE A 45 -14.98 7.06 -15.08
CA PHE A 45 -14.25 8.31 -14.94
C PHE A 45 -15.10 9.48 -15.47
N ASP A 46 -15.02 10.63 -14.80
CA ASP A 46 -15.74 11.83 -15.22
C ASP A 46 -15.11 12.43 -16.48
N VAL A 47 -15.96 12.86 -17.41
CA VAL A 47 -15.53 13.55 -18.64
C VAL A 47 -15.59 15.05 -18.41
N VAL A 48 -14.44 15.72 -18.52
CA VAL A 48 -14.30 17.17 -18.31
C VAL A 48 -13.76 17.85 -19.56
N ALA A 49 -13.93 19.18 -19.66
CA ALA A 49 -13.62 19.96 -20.87
C ALA A 49 -12.18 19.85 -21.40
N ARG A 50 -11.22 19.43 -20.56
CA ARG A 50 -9.82 19.16 -20.95
C ARG A 50 -9.35 17.80 -20.45
N GLY A 51 -10.25 16.81 -20.41
CA GLY A 51 -9.93 15.45 -19.98
C GLY A 51 -9.20 14.65 -21.06
N TYR A 52 -8.68 13.49 -20.68
CA TYR A 52 -8.15 12.52 -21.62
C TYR A 52 -9.27 11.89 -22.46
N ARG A 53 -8.89 11.39 -23.65
CA ARG A 53 -9.81 10.63 -24.51
C ARG A 53 -10.08 9.26 -23.86
N MET A 54 -11.35 8.92 -23.69
CA MET A 54 -11.74 7.72 -22.92
C MET A 54 -11.34 6.41 -23.60
N ASP A 55 -11.25 6.37 -24.94
CA ASP A 55 -10.75 5.21 -25.69
C ASP A 55 -9.28 4.92 -25.39
N GLU A 56 -8.46 5.96 -25.23
CA GLU A 56 -7.05 5.80 -24.86
C GLU A 56 -6.91 5.37 -23.40
N VAL A 57 -7.74 5.91 -22.51
CA VAL A 57 -7.77 5.51 -21.10
C VAL A 57 -8.17 4.04 -20.96
N ASP A 58 -9.22 3.60 -21.66
CA ASP A 58 -9.68 2.22 -21.64
C ASP A 58 -8.58 1.26 -22.10
N GLN A 59 -7.89 1.59 -23.21
CA GLN A 59 -6.78 0.79 -23.72
C GLN A 59 -5.64 0.66 -22.70
N VAL A 60 -5.25 1.76 -22.05
CA VAL A 60 -4.16 1.78 -21.07
C VAL A 60 -4.55 1.00 -19.81
N VAL A 61 -5.79 1.14 -19.33
CA VAL A 61 -6.28 0.42 -18.15
C VAL A 61 -6.32 -1.08 -18.41
N ASP A 62 -6.81 -1.52 -19.56
CA ASP A 62 -6.84 -2.93 -19.95
C ASP A 62 -5.41 -3.53 -20.02
N GLU A 63 -4.45 -2.79 -20.58
CA GLU A 63 -3.05 -3.21 -20.64
C GLU A 63 -2.45 -3.36 -19.24
N LEU A 64 -2.62 -2.35 -18.37
CA LEU A 64 -2.13 -2.40 -17.00
C LEU A 64 -2.75 -3.56 -16.22
N GLN A 65 -4.04 -3.82 -16.40
CA GLN A 65 -4.74 -4.91 -15.71
C GLN A 65 -4.22 -6.28 -16.16
N ALA A 66 -3.88 -6.44 -17.45
CA ALA A 66 -3.23 -7.63 -17.96
C ALA A 66 -1.81 -7.82 -17.37
N GLN A 67 -1.03 -6.74 -17.27
CA GLN A 67 0.31 -6.77 -16.67
C GLN A 67 0.28 -7.12 -15.18
N ILE A 68 -0.64 -6.51 -14.41
CA ILE A 68 -0.82 -6.79 -12.98
C ILE A 68 -1.21 -8.25 -12.78
N SER A 69 -2.17 -8.76 -13.55
CA SER A 69 -2.61 -10.16 -13.47
C SER A 69 -1.45 -11.12 -13.72
N LYS A 70 -0.58 -10.81 -14.69
CA LYS A 70 0.64 -11.58 -14.99
C LYS A 70 1.65 -11.54 -13.84
N LEU A 71 1.83 -10.40 -13.18
CA LEU A 71 2.77 -10.24 -12.07
C LEU A 71 2.26 -10.96 -10.81
N THR A 72 0.98 -10.79 -10.46
CA THR A 72 0.38 -11.42 -9.28
C THR A 72 0.27 -12.93 -9.43
N SER A 73 0.01 -13.44 -10.64
CA SER A 73 0.01 -14.89 -10.91
C SER A 73 1.40 -15.54 -10.83
N LYS A 74 2.48 -14.74 -10.87
CA LYS A 74 3.87 -15.22 -10.88
C LYS A 74 4.52 -15.17 -9.48
N SER A 75 3.87 -14.51 -8.52
CA SER A 75 4.29 -14.46 -7.11
C SER A 75 3.60 -15.54 -6.30
#